data_AF-A0A433DJ17-F1
#
_entry.id   AF-A0A433DJ17-F1
#
_cell.length_a   1.000
_cell.length_b   1.000
_cell.length_c   1.000
_cell.angle_alpha   90.00
_cell.angle_beta   90.00
_cell.angle_gamma   90.00
#
_symmetry.space_group_name_H-M   'P 1'
#
loop_
_entity.id
_entity.type
_entity.pdbx_description
1 polymer ?
#
loop_
_entity_poly.entity_id
_entity_poly.type
_entity_poly.pdbx_seq_one_letter_code
_entity_poly.pdbx_strand_id
1 'polypeptide(L)'
;MNNTVTPIPGVSIVAYDNKDQVVYTVTAADLPTYNGINFPKVDSVQYYLIGNGTTRLEARSPFLGMAKAGVAGVALTVINDFIYVNRNADKTDQYTVKLVVGTWDDMVTNVCTPGSSCPDIVFIGSTQVAGQAANQTIVQLDSFFDEYTKINSWLLKDAFSKVRVARNLQITCLPYARCVHSYPKYLQFTYYDYTYGVPLTTDMRLLYYNTTTFNKLGLTHPPPVGTTWGDEWWSTWNWYELRP
;
A
#
# COMPACT_ATOMS: atom_id res chain seq x y z
N MET A 1 -7.23 18.76 -1.09
CA MET A 1 -5.90 19.31 -0.78
C MET A 1 -4.89 18.28 -1.24
N ASN A 2 -4.10 18.58 -2.27
CA ASN A 2 -2.99 17.72 -2.69
C ASN A 2 -1.92 17.82 -1.61
N ASN A 3 -1.95 16.92 -0.64
CA ASN A 3 -0.80 16.66 0.22
C ASN A 3 0.18 15.84 -0.61
N THR A 4 0.84 16.48 -1.57
CA THR A 4 1.99 15.87 -2.23
C THR A 4 3.09 15.79 -1.18
N VAL A 5 3.26 14.61 -0.58
CA VAL A 5 4.38 14.33 0.31
C VAL A 5 5.64 14.65 -0.49
N THR A 6 6.37 15.67 -0.07
CA THR A 6 7.62 16.09 -0.71
C THR A 6 8.74 15.33 -0.03
N PRO A 7 9.41 14.39 -0.72
CA PRO A 7 10.48 13.59 -0.12
C PRO A 7 11.63 14.48 0.35
N ILE A 8 12.27 14.07 1.45
CA ILE A 8 13.35 14.87 2.02
C ILE A 8 14.63 14.69 1.19
N PRO A 9 15.28 15.77 0.71
CA PRO A 9 16.47 15.65 -0.12
C PRO A 9 17.71 15.18 0.65
N GLY A 10 18.65 14.60 -0.08
CA GLY A 10 20.01 14.32 0.40
C GLY A 10 20.33 12.85 0.66
N VAL A 11 19.40 11.93 0.48
CA VAL A 11 19.64 10.48 0.50
C VAL A 11 19.96 9.98 -0.90
N SER A 12 20.94 9.08 -1.05
CA SER A 12 21.27 8.48 -2.34
C SER A 12 20.26 7.39 -2.71
N ILE A 13 19.71 7.42 -3.93
CA ILE A 13 18.86 6.35 -4.47
C ILE A 13 19.43 5.92 -5.81
N VAL A 14 19.94 4.69 -5.89
CA VAL A 14 20.56 4.16 -7.12
C VAL A 14 19.84 2.89 -7.54
N ALA A 15 19.38 2.84 -8.79
CA ALA A 15 18.68 1.71 -9.37
C ALA A 15 19.66 0.80 -10.14
N TYR A 16 19.52 -0.51 -9.95
CA TYR A 16 20.41 -1.52 -10.52
C TYR A 16 19.63 -2.60 -11.28
N ASP A 17 20.25 -3.16 -12.32
CA ASP A 17 19.73 -4.30 -13.06
C ASP A 17 20.17 -5.66 -12.46
N ASN A 18 19.91 -6.75 -13.17
CA ASN A 18 20.27 -8.12 -12.75
C ASN A 18 21.77 -8.44 -12.85
N LYS A 19 22.58 -7.54 -13.40
CA LYS A 19 24.04 -7.66 -13.54
C LYS A 19 24.77 -6.68 -12.63
N ASP A 20 24.08 -6.11 -11.64
CA ASP A 20 24.58 -5.07 -10.74
C ASP A 20 25.07 -3.82 -11.48
N GLN A 21 24.54 -3.54 -12.67
CA GLN A 21 24.85 -2.33 -13.42
C GLN A 21 23.86 -1.23 -13.05
N VAL A 22 24.39 -0.01 -12.87
CA VAL A 22 23.56 1.16 -12.60
C VAL A 22 22.68 1.45 -13.81
N VAL A 23 21.37 1.43 -13.60
CA VAL A 23 20.37 1.80 -14.62
C VAL A 23 20.18 3.31 -14.62
N TYR A 24 19.95 3.90 -13.44
CA TYR A 24 19.87 5.35 -13.21
C TYR A 24 19.99 5.66 -11.71
N THR A 25 20.22 6.95 -11.41
CA THR A 25 20.11 7.52 -10.06
C THR A 25 18.78 8.27 -9.96
N VAL A 26 18.08 8.10 -8.85
CA VAL A 26 16.85 8.82 -8.52
C VAL A 26 17.17 9.85 -7.43
N THR A 27 16.62 11.04 -7.53
CA THR A 27 16.72 12.07 -6.50
C THR A 27 15.38 12.26 -5.80
N ALA A 28 15.38 12.90 -4.63
CA ALA A 28 14.15 13.28 -3.94
C ALA A 28 13.23 14.16 -4.82
N ALA A 29 13.79 14.96 -5.74
CA ALA A 29 13.01 15.78 -6.66
C ALA A 29 12.29 14.96 -7.74
N ASP A 30 12.79 13.77 -8.06
CA ASP A 30 12.24 12.90 -9.10
C ASP A 30 11.01 12.12 -8.60
N LEU A 31 11.02 11.72 -7.32
CA LEU A 31 10.03 10.82 -6.72
C LEU A 31 8.56 11.27 -6.87
N PRO A 32 8.19 12.57 -6.73
CA PRO A 32 6.82 13.02 -6.98
C PRO A 32 6.32 12.78 -8.40
N THR A 33 7.23 12.63 -9.36
CA THR A 33 6.93 12.41 -10.79
C THR A 33 7.43 11.06 -11.29
N TYR A 34 7.78 10.15 -10.38
CA TYR A 34 8.35 8.86 -10.71
C TYR A 34 7.29 7.94 -11.34
N ASN A 35 7.37 7.77 -12.66
CA ASN A 35 6.42 7.00 -13.46
C ASN A 35 7.11 6.41 -14.70
N GLY A 36 6.43 5.53 -15.43
CA GLY A 36 6.98 4.86 -16.62
C GLY A 36 7.30 5.79 -17.79
N ILE A 37 6.75 7.01 -17.83
CA ILE A 37 7.04 7.99 -18.89
C ILE A 37 8.40 8.67 -18.62
N ASN A 38 8.62 9.11 -17.38
CA ASN A 38 9.84 9.81 -16.97
C ASN A 38 11.00 8.84 -16.71
N PHE A 39 10.71 7.58 -16.36
CA PHE A 39 11.69 6.53 -16.08
C PHE A 39 11.46 5.31 -16.99
N PRO A 40 11.72 5.42 -18.30
CA PRO A 40 11.38 4.39 -19.29
C PRO A 40 12.19 3.09 -19.13
N LYS A 41 13.30 3.12 -18.36
CA LYS A 41 14.11 1.92 -18.05
C LYS A 41 13.70 1.20 -16.76
N VAL A 42 12.57 1.57 -16.14
CA VAL A 42 12.11 0.95 -14.89
C VAL A 42 11.85 -0.56 -15.01
N ASP A 43 11.50 -1.05 -16.20
CA ASP A 43 11.34 -2.49 -16.45
C ASP A 43 12.67 -3.27 -16.35
N SER A 44 13.82 -2.59 -16.47
CA SER A 44 15.14 -3.20 -16.34
C SER A 44 15.64 -3.24 -14.89
N VAL A 45 14.97 -2.54 -13.96
CA VAL A 45 15.43 -2.46 -12.57
C VAL A 45 15.07 -3.74 -11.81
N GLN A 46 16.03 -4.25 -11.03
CA GLN A 46 15.85 -5.39 -10.15
C GLN A 46 15.91 -5.00 -8.68
N TYR A 47 16.68 -3.96 -8.34
CA TYR A 47 16.70 -3.43 -6.99
C TYR A 47 17.17 -1.98 -6.95
N TYR A 48 16.91 -1.32 -5.83
CA TYR A 48 17.43 -0.01 -5.49
C TYR A 48 18.32 -0.13 -4.24
N LEU A 49 19.40 0.64 -4.20
CA LEU A 49 20.13 0.94 -2.96
C LEU A 49 19.76 2.35 -2.52
N ILE A 50 19.22 2.45 -1.31
CA ILE A 50 18.69 3.69 -0.74
C ILE A 50 19.46 3.99 0.54
N GLY A 51 20.16 5.13 0.56
CA GLY A 51 21.15 5.47 1.59
C GLY A 51 22.53 4.87 1.34
N ASN A 52 23.49 5.28 2.16
CA ASN A 52 24.88 4.79 2.12
C ASN A 52 25.43 4.35 3.49
N GLY A 53 24.54 4.07 4.45
CA GLY A 53 24.90 3.64 5.79
C GLY A 53 25.44 2.22 5.88
N THR A 54 26.04 1.90 7.03
CA THR A 54 26.73 0.63 7.27
C THR A 54 25.79 -0.51 7.63
N THR A 55 24.64 -0.21 8.25
CA THR A 55 23.63 -1.23 8.56
C THR A 55 22.76 -1.50 7.33
N ARG A 56 22.79 -2.73 6.83
CA ARG A 56 22.01 -3.12 5.65
C ARG A 56 20.68 -3.74 6.05
N LEU A 57 19.59 -3.18 5.50
CA LEU A 57 18.24 -3.74 5.59
C LEU A 57 17.79 -4.20 4.20
N GLU A 58 16.95 -5.22 4.14
CA GLU A 58 16.30 -5.69 2.91
C GLU A 58 14.81 -5.36 2.92
N ALA A 59 14.35 -4.73 1.85
CA ALA A 59 12.94 -4.54 1.56
C ALA A 59 12.56 -5.26 0.26
N ARG A 60 11.36 -5.83 0.20
CA ARG A 60 10.84 -6.49 -1.02
C ARG A 60 9.53 -5.88 -1.48
N SER A 61 9.43 -5.60 -2.77
CA SER A 61 8.27 -4.93 -3.35
C SER A 61 7.83 -5.55 -4.68
N PRO A 62 6.52 -5.81 -4.86
CA PRO A 62 5.97 -6.34 -6.11
C PRO A 62 5.68 -5.24 -7.16
N PHE A 63 6.29 -4.05 -7.01
CA PHE A 63 6.07 -2.87 -7.85
C PHE A 63 7.04 -2.77 -9.02
N LEU A 64 7.40 -3.90 -9.63
CA LEU A 64 8.21 -3.91 -10.85
C LEU A 64 7.42 -3.36 -12.05
N GLY A 65 8.11 -2.53 -12.82
CA GLY A 65 7.77 -2.13 -14.17
C GLY A 65 6.92 -0.86 -14.31
N MET A 66 6.78 -0.40 -15.55
CA MET A 66 6.22 0.92 -15.90
C MET A 66 4.82 1.16 -15.31
N ALA A 67 3.95 0.14 -15.36
CA ALA A 67 2.59 0.23 -14.86
C ALA A 67 2.50 0.45 -13.35
N LYS A 68 3.52 0.06 -12.59
CA LYS A 68 3.58 0.16 -11.13
C LYS A 68 4.57 1.21 -10.63
N ALA A 69 5.26 1.90 -11.54
CA ALA A 69 6.28 2.88 -11.21
C ALA A 69 5.77 3.95 -10.24
N GLY A 70 4.55 4.46 -10.40
CA GLY A 70 3.96 5.43 -9.46
C GLY A 70 3.92 4.91 -8.01
N VAL A 71 3.53 3.66 -7.81
CA VAL A 71 3.51 3.02 -6.48
C VAL A 71 4.92 2.75 -5.97
N ALA A 72 5.84 2.35 -6.86
CA ALA A 72 7.25 2.23 -6.52
C ALA A 72 7.84 3.57 -6.05
N GLY A 73 7.45 4.69 -6.66
CA GLY A 73 7.84 6.04 -6.24
C GLY A 73 7.39 6.37 -4.82
N VAL A 74 6.18 5.96 -4.42
CA VAL A 74 5.69 6.09 -3.03
C VAL A 74 6.52 5.24 -2.07
N ALA A 75 6.83 3.99 -2.42
CA ALA A 75 7.68 3.12 -1.59
C ALA A 75 9.10 3.70 -1.42
N LEU A 76 9.69 4.20 -2.52
CA LEU A 76 10.98 4.88 -2.50
C LEU A 76 10.96 6.14 -1.62
N THR A 77 9.87 6.91 -1.66
CA THR A 77 9.68 8.10 -0.80
C THR A 77 9.69 7.73 0.68
N VAL A 78 8.93 6.71 1.07
CA VAL A 78 8.88 6.26 2.48
C VAL A 78 10.25 5.80 2.95
N ILE A 79 10.98 5.03 2.13
CA ILE A 79 12.31 4.54 2.50
C ILE A 79 13.33 5.68 2.53
N ASN A 80 13.28 6.62 1.58
CA ASN A 80 14.10 7.83 1.56
C ASN A 80 13.96 8.61 2.88
N ASP A 81 12.72 8.87 3.30
CA ASP A 81 12.44 9.62 4.51
C ASP A 81 12.88 8.84 5.75
N PHE A 82 12.68 7.52 5.78
CA PHE A 82 13.21 6.66 6.84
C PHE A 82 14.74 6.77 6.98
N ILE A 83 15.49 6.70 5.88
CA ILE A 83 16.95 6.87 5.92
C ILE A 83 17.31 8.26 6.47
N TYR A 84 16.64 9.31 5.98
CA TYR A 84 16.95 10.68 6.37
C TYR A 84 16.73 10.94 7.85
N VAL A 85 15.59 10.52 8.41
CA VAL A 85 15.23 10.78 9.82
C VAL A 85 16.07 9.96 10.80
N ASN A 86 16.66 8.84 10.35
CA ASN A 86 17.53 7.98 11.14
C ASN A 86 19.02 8.19 10.83
N ARG A 87 19.42 9.40 10.44
CA ARG A 87 20.84 9.73 10.27
C ARG A 87 21.57 9.82 11.60
N ASN A 88 22.87 9.56 11.54
CA ASN A 88 23.79 9.82 12.65
C ASN A 88 23.84 11.32 12.98
N ALA A 89 24.38 11.67 14.14
CA ALA A 89 24.52 13.08 14.57
C ALA A 89 25.36 13.93 13.59
N ASP A 90 26.29 13.32 12.84
CA ASP A 90 27.10 13.95 11.81
C ASP A 90 26.40 14.04 10.43
N LYS A 91 25.12 13.67 10.37
CA LYS A 91 24.27 13.63 9.16
C LYS A 91 24.67 12.58 8.12
N THR A 92 25.54 11.64 8.45
CA THR A 92 25.77 10.45 7.62
C THR A 92 24.60 9.47 7.75
N ASP A 93 24.32 8.72 6.69
CA ASP A 93 23.27 7.69 6.74
C ASP A 93 23.71 6.57 7.69
N GLN A 94 22.84 6.17 8.62
CA GLN A 94 23.08 5.02 9.49
C GLN A 94 22.76 3.71 8.76
N TYR A 95 21.72 3.74 7.92
CA TYR A 95 21.18 2.58 7.24
C TYR A 95 21.36 2.66 5.72
N THR A 96 21.46 1.51 5.08
CA THR A 96 21.24 1.32 3.64
C THR A 96 20.12 0.30 3.46
N VAL A 97 19.08 0.66 2.71
CA VAL A 97 17.99 -0.27 2.36
C VAL A 97 18.22 -0.79 0.94
N LYS A 98 18.33 -2.10 0.79
CA LYS A 98 18.23 -2.79 -0.51
C LYS A 98 16.75 -3.07 -0.77
N LEU A 99 16.11 -2.26 -1.62
CA LEU A 99 14.75 -2.52 -2.08
C LEU A 99 14.79 -3.41 -3.32
N VAL A 100 14.54 -4.70 -3.14
CA VAL A 100 14.36 -5.65 -4.24
C VAL A 100 12.97 -5.47 -4.84
N VAL A 101 12.89 -5.38 -6.16
CA VAL A 101 11.62 -5.28 -6.89
C VAL A 101 11.44 -6.46 -7.83
N GLY A 102 10.21 -6.96 -7.91
CA GLY A 102 9.87 -8.09 -8.77
C GLY A 102 8.38 -8.15 -9.09
N THR A 103 7.96 -9.27 -9.67
CA THR A 103 6.54 -9.54 -9.85
C THR A 103 5.87 -9.83 -8.51
N TRP A 104 4.53 -9.89 -8.52
CA TRP A 104 3.79 -10.25 -7.30
C TRP A 104 4.20 -11.65 -6.83
N ASP A 105 4.21 -12.62 -7.74
CA ASP A 105 4.50 -14.00 -7.42
C ASP A 105 5.92 -14.18 -6.85
N ASP A 106 6.90 -13.46 -7.40
CA ASP A 106 8.30 -13.52 -6.92
C ASP A 106 8.44 -12.99 -5.48
N MET A 107 7.69 -11.94 -5.15
CA MET A 107 7.87 -11.18 -3.90
C MET A 107 6.98 -11.69 -2.77
N VAL A 108 5.83 -12.30 -3.07
CA VAL A 108 4.86 -12.70 -2.03
C VAL A 108 4.72 -14.20 -1.82
N THR A 109 5.08 -15.04 -2.80
CA THR A 109 4.87 -16.49 -2.70
C THR A 109 5.86 -17.14 -1.73
N ASN A 110 7.03 -16.54 -1.54
CA ASN A 110 8.05 -16.98 -0.57
C ASN A 110 8.73 -15.76 0.08
N VAL A 111 7.96 -15.01 0.89
CA VAL A 111 8.50 -13.84 1.63
C VAL A 111 9.74 -14.24 2.42
N CYS A 112 9.67 -15.38 3.11
CA CYS A 112 10.80 -16.03 3.76
C CYS A 112 11.14 -17.32 3.02
N THR A 113 12.22 -17.33 2.24
CA THR A 113 12.68 -18.55 1.58
C THR A 113 13.42 -19.44 2.59
N PRO A 114 13.10 -20.74 2.70
CA PRO A 114 13.86 -21.64 3.59
C PRO A 114 15.36 -21.61 3.27
N GLY A 115 16.18 -21.32 4.28
CA GLY A 115 17.64 -21.21 4.13
C GLY A 115 18.18 -19.80 3.80
N SER A 116 17.31 -18.79 3.72
CA SER A 116 17.70 -17.37 3.61
C SER A 116 17.10 -16.55 4.76
N SER A 117 17.69 -15.40 5.05
CA SER A 117 17.09 -14.43 5.97
C SER A 117 15.83 -13.84 5.33
N CYS A 118 14.76 -13.72 6.10
CA CYS A 118 13.57 -12.96 5.69
C CYS A 118 13.96 -11.49 5.44
N PRO A 119 13.28 -10.78 4.53
CA PRO A 119 13.43 -9.34 4.42
C PRO A 119 12.93 -8.65 5.70
N ASP A 120 13.55 -7.52 6.05
CA ASP A 120 13.13 -6.70 7.19
C ASP A 120 11.78 -6.01 6.93
N ILE A 121 11.51 -5.68 5.66
CA ILE A 121 10.30 -5.01 5.20
C ILE A 121 9.75 -5.71 3.97
N VAL A 122 8.44 -5.94 3.92
CA VAL A 122 7.77 -6.48 2.73
C VAL A 122 6.53 -5.66 2.39
N PHE A 123 6.42 -5.27 1.13
CA PHE A 123 5.19 -4.69 0.59
C PHE A 123 4.31 -5.81 0.06
N ILE A 124 3.20 -6.08 0.74
CA ILE A 124 2.25 -7.16 0.37
C ILE A 124 0.81 -6.65 0.35
N GLY A 125 -0.05 -7.39 -0.34
CA GLY A 125 -1.49 -7.14 -0.34
C GLY A 125 -2.15 -7.55 0.97
N SER A 126 -3.32 -6.99 1.25
CA SER A 126 -4.07 -7.27 2.47
C SER A 126 -4.43 -8.75 2.63
N THR A 127 -4.66 -9.48 1.54
CA THR A 127 -4.93 -10.92 1.57
C THR A 127 -3.70 -11.72 2.03
N GLN A 128 -2.50 -11.31 1.62
CA GLN A 128 -1.25 -11.94 2.08
C GLN A 128 -0.94 -11.59 3.54
N VAL A 129 -1.22 -10.36 4.00
CA VAL A 129 -1.04 -9.98 5.42
C VAL A 129 -1.77 -10.96 6.33
N ALA A 130 -3.04 -11.25 6.04
CA ALA A 130 -3.84 -12.18 6.84
C ALA A 130 -3.23 -13.60 6.89
N GLY A 131 -2.75 -14.10 5.74
CA GLY A 131 -2.10 -15.42 5.66
C GLY A 131 -0.78 -15.49 6.44
N GLN A 132 0.06 -14.45 6.34
CA GLN A 132 1.33 -14.39 7.07
C GLN A 132 1.10 -14.21 8.58
N ALA A 133 0.13 -13.38 8.98
CA ALA A 133 -0.25 -13.20 10.38
C ALA A 133 -0.73 -14.52 11.02
N ALA A 134 -1.57 -15.29 10.31
CA ALA A 134 -2.05 -16.59 10.77
C ALA A 134 -0.91 -17.61 10.95
N ASN A 135 0.13 -17.52 10.13
CA ASN A 135 1.31 -18.39 10.19
C ASN A 135 2.43 -17.84 11.10
N GLN A 136 2.22 -16.72 11.79
CA GLN A 136 3.20 -16.07 12.68
C GLN A 136 4.54 -15.71 12.00
N THR A 137 4.50 -15.40 10.71
CA THR A 137 5.70 -15.07 9.90
C THR A 137 5.95 -13.57 9.76
N ILE A 138 5.07 -12.74 10.30
CA ILE A 138 5.21 -11.28 10.39
C ILE A 138 4.99 -10.81 11.82
N VAL A 139 5.62 -9.69 12.16
CA VAL A 139 5.60 -9.12 13.51
C VAL A 139 4.31 -8.33 13.75
N GLN A 140 3.76 -8.46 14.96
CA GLN A 140 2.68 -7.57 15.43
C GLN A 140 3.24 -6.17 15.74
N LEU A 141 2.54 -5.14 15.29
CA LEU A 141 2.93 -3.75 15.35
C LEU A 141 2.23 -2.97 16.47
N ASP A 142 1.38 -3.61 17.29
CA ASP A 142 0.59 -2.93 18.33
C ASP A 142 1.43 -2.08 19.28
N SER A 143 2.55 -2.62 19.77
CA SER A 143 3.46 -1.88 20.64
C SER A 143 4.06 -0.64 19.97
N PHE A 144 4.37 -0.73 18.67
CA PHE A 144 4.89 0.39 17.89
C PHE A 144 3.83 1.48 17.71
N PHE A 145 2.58 1.10 17.45
CA PHE A 145 1.48 2.07 17.37
C PHE A 145 1.19 2.71 18.72
N ASP A 146 1.21 1.96 19.81
CA ASP A 146 1.03 2.49 21.16
C ASP A 146 2.12 3.51 21.51
N GLU A 147 3.38 3.22 21.17
CA GLU A 147 4.50 4.15 21.38
C GLU A 147 4.36 5.39 20.48
N TYR A 148 4.16 5.19 19.18
CA TYR A 148 4.04 6.29 18.23
C TYR A 148 2.85 7.20 18.58
N THR A 149 1.71 6.64 19.01
CA THR A 149 0.53 7.42 19.42
C THR A 149 0.72 8.10 20.77
N LYS A 150 1.59 7.64 21.68
CA LYS A 150 1.94 8.44 22.87
C LYS A 150 2.62 9.75 22.48
N ILE A 151 3.43 9.74 21.42
CA ILE A 151 4.22 10.89 20.96
C ILE A 151 3.42 11.77 19.99
N ASN A 152 2.68 11.16 19.07
CA ASN A 152 2.02 11.84 17.94
C ASN A 152 0.48 11.91 18.08
N SER A 153 -0.01 11.53 19.26
CA SER A 153 -1.37 11.42 19.84
C SER A 153 -2.65 11.58 19.02
N TRP A 154 -2.70 12.34 17.93
CA TRP A 154 -3.95 12.67 17.23
C TRP A 154 -3.94 12.28 15.74
N LEU A 155 -2.78 11.98 15.14
CA LEU A 155 -2.66 11.81 13.68
C LEU A 155 -3.10 10.43 13.15
N LEU A 156 -2.76 9.33 13.82
CA LEU A 156 -3.12 7.98 13.33
C LEU A 156 -4.60 7.65 13.50
N LYS A 157 -5.20 8.10 14.62
CA LYS A 157 -6.60 7.80 14.94
C LYS A 157 -7.60 8.43 13.98
N ASP A 158 -7.24 9.48 13.24
CA ASP A 158 -8.11 10.14 12.24
C ASP A 158 -7.67 9.90 10.79
N ALA A 159 -6.37 9.71 10.53
CA ALA A 159 -5.85 9.46 9.19
C ALA A 159 -6.20 8.06 8.67
N PHE A 160 -6.28 7.07 9.56
CA PHE A 160 -6.62 5.68 9.21
C PHE A 160 -8.08 5.32 9.54
N SER A 161 -8.77 6.09 10.38
CA SER A 161 -10.14 5.78 10.81
C SER A 161 -11.25 6.20 9.84
N LYS A 162 -10.92 6.74 8.67
CA LYS A 162 -11.93 7.04 7.63
C LYS A 162 -12.41 5.82 6.82
N VAL A 163 -12.28 4.62 7.39
CA VAL A 163 -13.16 3.48 7.10
C VAL A 163 -14.01 3.10 8.34
N ARG A 164 -14.32 4.06 9.23
CA ARG A 164 -15.58 4.01 9.99
C ARG A 164 -16.67 4.59 9.11
N VAL A 165 -17.33 3.74 8.35
CA VAL A 165 -18.60 4.12 7.74
C VAL A 165 -19.57 4.42 8.89
N ALA A 166 -19.86 5.70 9.07
CA ALA A 166 -21.01 6.13 9.83
C ALA A 166 -22.27 5.64 9.09
N ARG A 167 -22.90 4.59 9.61
CA ARG A 167 -24.34 4.39 9.50
C ARG A 167 -24.85 3.93 10.87
N ASN A 168 -25.45 4.88 11.59
CA ASN A 168 -26.39 4.71 12.71
C ASN A 168 -26.34 3.37 13.48
N LEU A 169 -25.28 3.11 14.23
CA LEU A 169 -25.36 2.20 15.37
C LEU A 169 -25.46 3.04 16.64
N GLN A 170 -26.67 3.14 17.20
CA GLN A 170 -26.85 3.44 18.61
C GLN A 170 -26.21 2.29 19.40
N ILE A 171 -24.99 2.49 19.89
CA ILE A 171 -24.35 1.58 20.84
C ILE A 171 -24.53 2.17 22.23
N THR A 172 -25.54 1.70 22.95
CA THR A 172 -25.58 1.78 24.41
C THR A 172 -24.54 0.81 24.97
N CYS A 173 -23.36 1.32 25.33
CA CYS A 173 -22.39 0.57 26.13
C CYS A 173 -22.80 0.63 27.60
N LEU A 174 -23.07 -0.51 28.24
CA LEU A 174 -23.05 -0.63 29.70
C LEU A 174 -21.63 -0.96 30.19
N PRO A 175 -21.24 -0.58 31.43
CA PRO A 175 -19.84 -0.26 31.73
C PRO A 175 -18.92 -1.46 31.97
N TYR A 176 -19.41 -2.69 32.07
CA TYR A 176 -18.59 -3.84 32.44
C TYR A 176 -19.19 -5.14 31.88
N ALA A 177 -18.94 -5.45 30.61
CA ALA A 177 -18.99 -6.83 30.10
C ALA A 177 -18.40 -6.91 28.69
N ARG A 178 -17.64 -7.97 28.44
CA ARG A 178 -17.06 -8.36 27.15
C ARG A 178 -18.11 -8.32 26.04
N CYS A 179 -17.92 -7.46 25.04
CA CYS A 179 -18.70 -7.55 23.80
C CYS A 179 -18.15 -8.67 22.92
N VAL A 180 -18.68 -9.88 23.08
CA VAL A 180 -18.55 -10.95 22.09
C VAL A 180 -19.50 -10.59 20.94
N HIS A 181 -18.97 -10.14 19.81
CA HIS A 181 -19.77 -9.83 18.64
C HIS A 181 -19.91 -11.07 17.75
N SER A 182 -21.11 -11.65 17.70
CA SER A 182 -21.55 -12.50 16.60
C SER A 182 -22.00 -11.61 15.44
N TYR A 183 -21.23 -11.56 14.35
CA TYR A 183 -21.60 -10.83 13.14
C TYR A 183 -22.42 -11.70 12.18
N PRO A 184 -23.53 -11.20 11.60
CA PRO A 184 -24.21 -11.85 10.49
C PRO A 184 -23.31 -11.80 9.24
N LYS A 185 -23.17 -12.94 8.56
CA LYS A 185 -22.23 -13.26 7.46
C LYS A 185 -22.28 -12.39 6.19
N TYR A 186 -23.06 -11.31 6.14
CA TYR A 186 -23.44 -10.65 4.88
C TYR A 186 -22.82 -9.28 4.60
N LEU A 187 -21.95 -8.76 5.47
CA LEU A 187 -21.16 -7.55 5.20
C LEU A 187 -19.73 -7.78 5.70
N GLN A 188 -18.87 -8.35 4.84
CA GLN A 188 -17.42 -8.34 5.09
C GLN A 188 -16.89 -6.93 4.81
N PHE A 189 -17.02 -6.03 5.78
CA PHE A 189 -16.11 -4.90 5.84
C PHE A 189 -14.75 -5.45 6.23
N THR A 190 -13.75 -5.30 5.36
CA THR A 190 -12.35 -5.60 5.70
C THR A 190 -11.94 -4.60 6.77
N TYR A 191 -12.09 -4.99 8.03
CA TYR A 191 -11.50 -4.29 9.15
C TYR A 191 -9.98 -4.38 8.95
N TYR A 192 -9.33 -3.26 8.64
CA TYR A 192 -7.88 -3.20 8.62
C TYR A 192 -7.41 -3.17 10.07
N ASP A 193 -7.20 -4.35 10.62
CA ASP A 193 -6.48 -4.48 11.87
C ASP A 193 -5.01 -4.13 11.58
N TYR A 194 -4.65 -2.89 11.88
CA TYR A 194 -3.31 -2.34 11.61
C TYR A 194 -2.21 -3.08 12.38
N THR A 195 -2.58 -3.94 13.33
CA THR A 195 -1.73 -4.82 14.11
C THR A 195 -0.66 -5.56 13.30
N TYR A 196 -0.86 -5.82 12.01
CA TYR A 196 0.12 -6.59 11.21
C TYR A 196 0.68 -5.85 10.00
N GLY A 197 0.32 -4.57 9.81
CA GLY A 197 0.84 -3.82 8.67
C GLY A 197 0.35 -2.38 8.58
N VAL A 198 1.13 -1.57 7.88
CA VAL A 198 0.81 -0.16 7.59
C VAL A 198 0.41 -0.04 6.12
N PRO A 199 -0.78 0.47 5.79
CA PRO A 199 -1.17 0.71 4.40
C PRO A 199 -0.24 1.75 3.75
N LEU A 200 0.37 1.36 2.64
CA LEU A 200 1.13 2.28 1.78
C LEU A 200 0.22 3.01 0.80
N THR A 201 -0.66 2.26 0.14
CA THR A 201 -1.58 2.75 -0.88
C THR A 201 -2.86 1.91 -0.87
N THR A 202 -3.94 2.46 -1.40
CA THR A 202 -5.18 1.74 -1.67
C THR A 202 -5.46 1.78 -3.17
N ASP A 203 -5.79 0.62 -3.73
CA ASP A 203 -6.25 0.50 -5.11
C ASP A 203 -7.77 0.46 -5.13
N MET A 204 -8.38 1.31 -5.96
CA MET A 204 -9.80 1.26 -6.27
C MET A 204 -9.95 0.75 -7.69
N ARG A 205 -10.49 -0.47 -7.82
CA ARG A 205 -10.83 -1.03 -9.13
C ARG A 205 -12.13 -0.38 -9.61
N LEU A 206 -12.00 0.48 -10.61
CA LEU A 206 -13.11 1.10 -11.30
C LEU A 206 -13.31 0.39 -12.63
N LEU A 207 -14.56 0.08 -12.98
CA LEU A 207 -14.86 -0.30 -14.34
C LEU A 207 -15.24 0.94 -15.15
N TYR A 208 -14.52 1.15 -16.25
CA TYR A 208 -14.87 2.12 -17.27
C TYR A 208 -15.68 1.43 -18.37
N TYR A 209 -16.74 2.10 -18.84
CA TYR A 209 -17.56 1.63 -19.95
C TYR A 209 -17.87 2.78 -20.91
N ASN A 210 -18.20 2.45 -22.16
CA ASN A 210 -18.50 3.43 -23.19
C ASN A 210 -19.99 3.77 -23.20
N THR A 211 -20.34 4.98 -22.79
CA THR A 211 -21.72 5.47 -22.72
C THR A 211 -22.37 5.56 -24.11
N THR A 212 -21.63 5.96 -25.14
CA THR A 212 -22.13 6.00 -26.53
C THR A 212 -22.51 4.62 -27.04
N THR A 213 -21.72 3.60 -26.73
CA THR A 213 -22.05 2.20 -27.08
C THR A 213 -23.31 1.74 -26.37
N PHE A 214 -23.45 2.02 -25.07
CA PHE A 214 -24.66 1.70 -24.31
C PHE A 214 -25.91 2.36 -24.91
N ASN A 215 -25.84 3.65 -25.22
CA ASN A 215 -26.92 4.39 -25.87
C ASN A 215 -27.30 3.79 -27.24
N LYS A 216 -26.32 3.46 -28.07
CA LYS A 216 -26.56 2.88 -29.41
C LYS A 216 -27.23 1.50 -29.34
N LEU A 217 -26.90 0.72 -28.31
CA LEU A 217 -27.45 -0.61 -28.11
C LEU A 217 -28.74 -0.61 -27.28
N GLY A 218 -29.20 0.55 -26.81
CA GLY A 218 -30.36 0.66 -25.93
C GLY A 218 -30.17 -0.01 -24.56
N LEU A 219 -28.92 -0.14 -24.09
CA LEU A 219 -28.59 -0.76 -22.81
C LEU A 219 -28.73 0.23 -21.66
N THR A 220 -29.26 -0.23 -20.53
CA THR A 220 -29.34 0.55 -19.30
C THR A 220 -27.94 0.81 -18.75
N HIS A 221 -27.64 2.08 -18.43
CA HIS A 221 -26.37 2.46 -17.83
C HIS A 221 -26.20 1.84 -16.43
N PRO A 222 -25.01 1.32 -16.07
CA PRO A 222 -24.74 0.89 -14.70
C PRO A 222 -24.72 2.08 -13.72
N PRO A 223 -24.84 1.83 -12.40
CA PRO A 223 -24.67 2.85 -11.37
C PRO A 223 -23.30 3.54 -11.46
N PRO A 224 -23.18 4.81 -11.02
CA PRO A 224 -24.26 5.67 -10.52
C PRO A 224 -25.01 6.42 -11.63
N VAL A 225 -24.73 6.13 -12.91
CA VAL A 225 -25.27 6.91 -14.04
C VAL A 225 -26.70 6.53 -14.39
N GLY A 226 -27.03 5.24 -14.34
CA GLY A 226 -28.41 4.78 -14.54
C GLY A 226 -29.31 5.18 -13.37
N THR A 227 -30.53 5.64 -13.67
CA THR A 227 -31.50 6.09 -12.66
C THR A 227 -32.43 4.97 -12.16
N THR A 228 -32.30 3.75 -12.70
CA THR A 228 -33.22 2.63 -12.44
C THR A 228 -32.88 1.79 -11.21
N TRP A 229 -31.74 2.05 -10.56
CA TRP A 229 -31.18 1.13 -9.57
C TRP A 229 -31.62 1.40 -8.11
N GLY A 230 -32.31 2.51 -7.86
CA GLY A 230 -32.76 2.92 -6.52
C GLY A 230 -31.61 3.33 -5.57
N ASP A 231 -31.97 3.70 -4.34
CA ASP A 231 -31.02 4.21 -3.35
C ASP A 231 -30.05 3.14 -2.81
N GLU A 232 -30.38 1.85 -2.95
CA GLU A 232 -29.56 0.71 -2.49
C GLU A 232 -29.00 -0.14 -3.65
N TRP A 233 -28.69 0.51 -4.78
CA TRP A 233 -28.20 -0.13 -6.00
C TRP A 233 -27.05 -1.12 -5.78
N TRP A 234 -26.21 -0.91 -4.76
CA TRP A 234 -25.08 -1.80 -4.45
C TRP A 234 -25.50 -3.21 -4.00
N SER A 235 -26.76 -3.40 -3.61
CA SER A 235 -27.31 -4.69 -3.17
C SER A 235 -28.08 -5.44 -4.26
N THR A 236 -28.54 -4.73 -5.29
CA THR A 236 -29.40 -5.25 -6.34
C THR A 236 -28.68 -5.35 -7.68
N TRP A 237 -27.81 -4.40 -8.00
CA TRP A 237 -27.14 -4.34 -9.28
C TRP A 237 -26.03 -5.39 -9.41
N ASN A 238 -26.06 -6.12 -10.52
CA ASN A 238 -25.01 -7.07 -10.90
C ASN A 238 -24.79 -7.11 -12.42
N TRP A 239 -23.62 -7.60 -12.85
CA TRP A 239 -23.26 -7.66 -14.27
C TRP A 239 -24.13 -8.59 -15.12
N TYR A 240 -24.88 -9.51 -14.51
CA TYR A 240 -25.74 -10.44 -15.26
C TYR A 240 -27.00 -9.76 -15.81
N GLU A 241 -27.39 -8.62 -15.24
CA GLU A 241 -28.57 -7.84 -15.67
C GLU A 241 -28.35 -7.05 -16.96
N LEU A 242 -27.12 -7.05 -17.51
CA LEU A 242 -26.78 -6.38 -18.77
C LEU A 242 -26.91 -7.29 -20.01
N ARG A 243 -27.49 -8.49 -19.86
CA ARG A 243 -27.79 -9.35 -21.01
C ARG A 243 -29.14 -8.95 -21.63
N PRO A 244 -29.22 -8.84 -22.97
CA PRO A 244 -30.48 -8.58 -23.67
C PRO A 244 -31.50 -9.70 -23.49
#